data_AF-A0A9N9Q6U0-F1
#
_entry.id   AF-A0A9N9Q6U0-F1
#
_cell.length_a   1.000
_cell.length_b   1.000
_cell.length_c   1.000
_cell.angle_alpha   90.00
_cell.angle_beta   90.00
_cell.angle_gamma   90.00
#
_symmetry.space_group_name_H-M   'P 1'
#
loop_
_entity.id
_entity.type
_entity.pdbx_description
1 polymer ?
#
loop_
_entity_poly.entity_id
_entity_poly.type
_entity_poly.pdbx_seq_one_letter_code
_entity_poly.pdbx_strand_id
1 'polypeptide(L)'
;MSQIDSALTNAPPELLAFLGNTPAITPPPGVVSNFLDPENHGAAQVKATSVMLAVVLVFFLNRVYVKLFLTKKVTWDDGTISLAVLSAVGYYVACTWGVQKGRIGTHLWNISILQASNPNLLIASYHSYMANLQCE
;
A
#
# COMPACT_ATOMS: atom_id res chain seq x y z
N MET A 1 8.98 9.14 -16.25
CA MET A 1 9.84 8.28 -15.41
C MET A 1 11.23 8.06 -16.00
N SER A 2 11.37 7.79 -17.32
CA SER A 2 12.68 7.57 -17.97
C SER A 2 13.71 8.68 -17.76
N GLN A 3 13.27 9.92 -17.56
CA GLN A 3 14.16 11.08 -17.35
C GLN A 3 14.89 11.05 -16.00
N ILE A 4 14.24 10.54 -14.93
CA ILE A 4 14.86 10.46 -13.58
C ILE A 4 15.91 9.34 -13.58
N ASP A 5 15.59 8.18 -14.13
CA ASP A 5 16.53 7.06 -14.23
C ASP A 5 17.73 7.41 -15.14
N SER A 6 17.47 8.12 -16.24
CA SER A 6 18.54 8.61 -17.13
C SER A 6 19.40 9.66 -16.44
N ALA A 7 18.82 10.58 -15.66
CA ALA A 7 19.56 11.57 -14.90
C ALA A 7 20.41 10.94 -13.77
N LEU A 8 19.87 9.93 -13.08
CA LEU A 8 20.61 9.18 -12.05
C LEU A 8 21.76 8.36 -12.63
N THR A 9 21.59 7.80 -13.83
CA THR A 9 22.63 6.99 -14.50
C THR A 9 23.81 7.84 -14.99
N ASN A 10 23.56 9.12 -15.31
CA ASN A 10 24.59 10.05 -15.80
C ASN A 10 25.11 11.01 -14.70
N ALA A 11 24.61 10.88 -13.47
CA ALA A 11 25.04 11.73 -12.36
C ALA A 11 26.45 11.36 -11.89
N PRO A 12 27.23 12.33 -11.40
CA PRO A 12 28.54 12.05 -10.86
C PRO A 12 28.40 11.27 -9.53
N PRO A 13 29.35 10.35 -9.23
CA PRO A 13 29.19 9.36 -8.16
C PRO A 13 29.07 9.98 -6.77
N GLU A 14 29.62 11.18 -6.55
CA GLU A 14 29.48 11.93 -5.30
C GLU A 14 28.04 12.41 -5.05
N LEU A 15 27.29 12.74 -6.10
CA LEU A 15 25.89 13.15 -5.97
C LEU A 15 25.00 11.96 -5.63
N LEU A 16 25.27 10.79 -6.22
CA LEU A 16 24.57 9.55 -5.87
C LEU A 16 24.81 9.17 -4.41
N ALA A 17 26.05 9.32 -3.93
CA ALA A 17 26.38 9.09 -2.52
C ALA A 17 25.67 10.09 -1.58
N PHE A 18 25.58 11.36 -1.99
CA PHE A 18 24.85 12.39 -1.24
C PHE A 18 23.34 12.10 -1.19
N LEU A 19 22.73 11.76 -2.32
CA LEU A 19 21.30 11.41 -2.40
C LEU A 19 20.94 10.12 -1.69
N GLY A 20 21.89 9.17 -1.60
CA GLY A 20 21.75 7.93 -0.83
C GLY A 20 21.82 8.13 0.68
N ASN A 21 22.54 9.16 1.15
CA ASN A 21 22.67 9.47 2.57
C ASN A 21 21.70 10.55 3.07
N THR A 22 21.00 11.22 2.16
CA THR A 22 20.01 12.25 2.52
C THR A 22 18.63 11.60 2.69
N PRO A 23 17.97 11.74 3.86
CA PRO A 23 16.63 11.23 4.05
C PRO A 23 15.61 12.00 3.22
N ALA A 24 14.53 11.33 2.82
CA ALA A 24 13.45 11.93 2.04
C ALA A 24 12.68 13.02 2.82
N ILE A 25 12.64 12.91 4.15
CA ILE A 25 12.12 13.94 5.05
C ILE A 25 13.05 14.09 6.25
N THR A 26 13.13 15.29 6.82
CA THR A 26 13.91 15.52 8.04
C THR A 26 13.35 14.69 9.20
N PRO A 27 14.18 13.90 9.89
CA PRO A 27 13.74 13.14 11.04
C PRO A 27 13.34 14.07 12.19
N PRO A 28 12.43 13.65 13.08
CA PRO A 28 12.09 14.39 14.28
C PRO A 28 13.29 14.50 15.24
N PRO A 29 13.30 15.50 16.15
CA PRO A 29 14.42 15.72 17.07
C PRO A 29 14.73 14.46 17.90
N GLY A 30 15.98 14.01 17.88
CA GLY A 30 16.45 12.85 18.64
C GLY A 30 16.33 11.49 17.93
N VAL A 31 15.82 11.44 16.69
CA VAL A 31 15.74 10.20 15.90
C VAL A 31 16.80 10.23 14.79
N VAL A 32 17.64 9.19 14.73
CA VAL A 32 18.61 9.00 13.64
C VAL A 32 17.97 8.11 12.57
N SER A 33 18.00 8.58 11.32
CA SER A 33 17.52 7.83 10.16
C SER A 33 18.31 6.53 9.98
N ASN A 34 17.62 5.39 9.94
CA ASN A 34 18.20 4.08 9.64
C ASN A 34 17.80 3.63 8.23
N PHE A 35 18.75 3.70 7.29
CA PHE A 35 18.54 3.34 5.89
C PHE A 35 18.82 1.86 5.56
N LEU A 36 19.54 1.15 6.45
CA LEU A 36 20.00 -0.23 6.25
C LEU A 36 18.95 -1.25 6.71
N ASP A 37 18.42 -1.09 7.92
CA ASP A 37 17.39 -1.97 8.49
C ASP A 37 16.23 -1.14 9.07
N PRO A 38 15.36 -0.59 8.20
CA PRO A 38 14.23 0.20 8.66
C PRO A 38 13.21 -0.66 9.41
N GLU A 39 12.74 -0.17 10.55
CA GLU A 39 11.57 -0.75 11.21
C GLU A 39 10.36 -0.69 10.26
N ASN A 40 9.80 -1.86 9.96
CA ASN A 40 8.70 -2.01 9.01
C ASN A 40 7.40 -2.39 9.75
N HIS A 41 6.52 -1.42 9.93
CA HIS A 41 5.20 -1.63 10.51
C HIS A 41 4.18 -2.21 9.51
N GLY A 42 4.54 -2.32 8.23
CA GLY A 42 3.68 -2.86 7.19
C GLY A 42 3.27 -4.31 7.44
N ALA A 43 4.15 -5.13 8.01
CA ALA A 43 3.82 -6.51 8.35
C ALA A 43 2.74 -6.62 9.44
N ALA A 44 2.74 -5.70 10.41
CA ALA A 44 1.70 -5.65 11.44
C ALA A 44 0.35 -5.21 10.84
N GLN A 45 0.37 -4.23 9.94
CA GLN A 45 -0.84 -3.78 9.22
C GLN A 45 -1.46 -4.90 8.39
N VAL A 46 -0.66 -5.65 7.62
CA VAL A 46 -1.17 -6.77 6.81
C VAL A 46 -1.82 -7.84 7.69
N LYS A 47 -1.22 -8.17 8.84
CA LYS A 47 -1.82 -9.12 9.80
C LYS A 47 -3.18 -8.64 10.31
N ALA A 48 -3.27 -7.38 10.73
CA ALA A 48 -4.53 -6.82 11.24
C ALA A 48 -5.64 -6.79 10.17
N THR A 49 -5.31 -6.33 8.97
CA THR A 49 -6.28 -6.24 7.87
C THR A 49 -6.71 -7.63 7.39
N SER A 50 -5.82 -8.63 7.41
CA SER A 50 -6.18 -10.01 7.06
C SER A 50 -7.24 -10.59 8.00
N VAL A 51 -7.15 -10.33 9.31
CA VAL A 51 -8.14 -10.79 10.29
C VAL A 51 -9.49 -10.13 10.04
N MET A 52 -9.50 -8.81 9.82
CA MET A 52 -10.75 -8.08 9.52
C MET A 52 -11.40 -8.56 8.23
N LEU A 53 -10.61 -8.81 7.18
CA LEU A 53 -11.13 -9.32 5.91
C LEU A 53 -11.75 -10.71 6.06
N ALA A 54 -11.16 -11.58 6.88
CA ALA A 54 -11.73 -12.90 7.16
C ALA A 54 -13.11 -12.78 7.83
N VAL A 55 -13.27 -11.86 8.79
CA VAL A 55 -14.56 -11.61 9.44
C VAL A 55 -15.60 -11.11 8.44
N VAL A 56 -15.24 -10.14 7.59
CA VAL A 56 -16.14 -9.62 6.54
C VAL A 56 -16.58 -10.71 5.58
N LEU A 57 -15.66 -11.58 5.15
CA LEU A 57 -15.97 -12.70 4.26
C LEU A 57 -16.96 -13.68 4.89
N VAL A 58 -16.83 -13.99 6.18
CA VAL A 58 -17.78 -14.88 6.88
C VAL A 58 -19.19 -14.28 6.88
N PHE A 59 -19.34 -12.99 7.19
CA PHE A 59 -20.64 -12.31 7.14
C PHE A 59 -21.23 -12.25 5.73
N PHE A 60 -20.38 -11.99 4.73
CA PHE A 60 -20.79 -11.98 3.34
C PHE A 60 -21.27 -13.36 2.87
N LEU A 61 -20.52 -14.43 3.18
CA LEU A 61 -20.90 -15.81 2.84
C LEU A 61 -22.23 -16.19 3.48
N ASN A 62 -22.46 -15.80 4.75
CA ASN A 62 -23.74 -16.04 5.41
C ASN A 62 -24.89 -15.28 4.70
N ARG A 63 -24.67 -14.02 4.32
CA ARG A 63 -25.67 -13.24 3.56
C ARG A 63 -26.00 -13.87 2.21
N VAL A 64 -24.97 -14.31 1.47
CA VAL A 64 -25.14 -14.99 0.18
C VAL A 64 -25.87 -16.32 0.37
N TYR A 65 -25.53 -17.10 1.41
CA TYR A 65 -26.20 -18.36 1.73
C TYR A 65 -27.70 -18.17 1.99
N VAL A 66 -28.07 -17.23 2.87
CA VAL A 66 -29.48 -16.95 3.20
C VAL A 66 -30.25 -16.53 1.94
N LYS A 67 -29.69 -15.67 1.10
CA LYS A 67 -30.42 -15.21 -0.10
C LYS A 67 -30.53 -16.27 -1.19
N LEU A 68 -29.49 -17.07 -1.42
CA LEU A 68 -29.52 -18.13 -2.43
C LEU A 68 -30.41 -19.31 -2.02
N PHE A 69 -30.33 -19.76 -0.76
CA PHE A 69 -31.05 -20.96 -0.32
C PHE A 69 -32.43 -20.64 0.28
N LEU A 70 -32.58 -19.55 1.03
CA LEU A 70 -33.80 -19.23 1.77
C LEU A 70 -34.75 -18.34 0.97
N THR A 71 -34.25 -17.21 0.45
CA THR A 71 -35.09 -16.22 -0.24
C THR A 71 -35.34 -16.58 -1.71
N LYS A 72 -34.37 -17.24 -2.38
CA LYS A 72 -34.40 -17.61 -3.82
C LYS A 72 -34.77 -16.46 -4.77
N LYS A 73 -34.63 -15.20 -4.32
CA LYS A 73 -34.83 -14.00 -5.13
C LYS A 73 -33.53 -13.22 -5.13
N VAL A 74 -32.84 -13.25 -6.27
CA VAL A 74 -31.66 -12.44 -6.53
C VAL A 74 -32.16 -11.07 -6.97
N THR A 75 -31.88 -10.05 -6.16
CA THR A 75 -32.24 -8.66 -6.47
C THR A 75 -30.99 -7.93 -6.94
N TRP A 76 -31.14 -6.84 -7.69
CA TRP A 76 -30.01 -5.98 -8.09
C TRP A 76 -29.15 -5.50 -6.91
N ASP A 77 -29.75 -5.36 -5.72
CA ASP A 77 -29.09 -5.12 -4.43
C ASP A 77 -27.99 -6.15 -4.08
N ASP A 78 -28.13 -7.40 -4.53
CA ASP A 78 -27.13 -8.45 -4.28
C ASP A 78 -25.92 -8.33 -5.20
N GLY A 79 -26.16 -7.81 -6.41
CA GLY A 79 -25.10 -7.52 -7.38
C GLY A 79 -24.20 -6.40 -6.86
N THR A 80 -24.77 -5.32 -6.33
CA THR A 80 -24.00 -4.19 -5.79
C THR A 80 -23.19 -4.58 -4.56
N ILE A 81 -23.75 -5.42 -3.67
CA ILE A 81 -23.04 -5.95 -2.51
C ILE A 81 -21.92 -6.91 -2.90
N SER A 82 -22.14 -7.77 -3.89
CA SER A 82 -21.10 -8.67 -4.39
C SER A 82 -19.96 -7.89 -5.04
N LEU A 83 -20.28 -6.85 -5.80
CA LEU A 83 -19.29 -5.93 -6.37
C LEU A 83 -18.53 -5.17 -5.29
N ALA A 84 -19.21 -4.70 -4.24
CA ALA A 84 -18.55 -4.01 -3.13
C ALA A 84 -17.52 -4.90 -2.42
N VAL A 85 -17.85 -6.18 -2.18
CA VAL A 85 -16.91 -7.13 -1.56
C VAL A 85 -15.76 -7.48 -2.49
N LEU A 86 -16.01 -7.66 -3.78
CA LEU A 86 -14.95 -7.87 -4.78
C LEU A 86 -13.98 -6.69 -4.83
N SER A 87 -14.51 -5.46 -4.83
CA SER A 87 -13.70 -4.23 -4.77
C SER A 87 -12.90 -4.14 -3.47
N ALA A 88 -13.48 -4.51 -2.33
CA ALA A 88 -12.79 -4.53 -1.04
C ALA A 88 -11.63 -5.54 -1.01
N VAL A 89 -11.84 -6.74 -1.59
CA VAL A 89 -10.77 -7.76 -1.73
C VAL A 89 -9.68 -7.28 -2.69
N GLY A 90 -10.07 -6.70 -3.83
CA GLY A 90 -9.12 -6.13 -4.80
C GLY A 90 -8.25 -5.04 -4.17
N TYR A 91 -8.87 -4.15 -3.37
CA TYR A 91 -8.16 -3.12 -2.62
C TYR A 91 -7.18 -3.72 -1.61
N TYR A 92 -7.58 -4.74 -0.86
CA TYR A 92 -6.69 -5.45 0.06
C TYR A 92 -5.45 -6.04 -0.64
N VAL A 93 -5.64 -6.67 -1.80
CA VAL A 93 -4.53 -7.23 -2.59
C VAL A 93 -3.57 -6.13 -3.07
N ALA A 94 -4.11 -4.99 -3.50
CA ALA A 94 -3.28 -3.87 -3.94
C ALA A 94 -2.49 -3.25 -2.78
N CYS A 95 -3.10 -3.09 -1.60
CA CYS A 95 -2.39 -2.62 -0.39
C CYS A 95 -1.29 -3.59 0.04
N THR A 96 -1.55 -4.89 0.05
CA THR A 96 -0.56 -5.91 0.44
C THR A 96 0.62 -5.96 -0.54
N TRP A 97 0.36 -5.82 -1.85
CA TRP A 97 1.41 -5.67 -2.85
C TRP A 97 2.26 -4.42 -2.61
N GLY A 98 1.62 -3.29 -2.28
CA GLY A 98 2.29 -2.04 -1.95
C GLY A 98 3.21 -2.14 -0.72
N VAL A 99 2.81 -2.89 0.30
CA VAL A 99 3.65 -3.18 1.48
C VAL A 99 4.85 -4.04 1.11
N GLN A 100 4.66 -5.10 0.31
CA GLN A 100 5.75 -6.02 -0.04
C GLN A 100 6.79 -5.42 -0.99
N LYS A 101 6.36 -4.61 -1.98
CA LYS A 101 7.27 -4.07 -3.01
C LYS A 101 7.60 -2.59 -2.85
N GLY A 102 6.71 -1.81 -2.25
CA GLY A 102 6.82 -0.36 -2.16
C GLY A 102 7.44 0.18 -0.87
N ARG A 103 7.95 -0.69 0.03
CA ARG A 103 8.44 -0.30 1.37
C ARG A 103 7.43 0.56 2.15
N ILE A 104 6.13 0.40 1.87
CA ILE A 104 5.04 1.05 2.62
C ILE A 104 5.02 0.46 4.04
N GLY A 105 5.01 1.34 5.04
CA GLY A 105 5.11 0.97 6.45
C GLY A 105 6.48 1.22 7.08
N THR A 106 7.45 1.70 6.31
CA THR A 106 8.68 2.32 6.81
C THR A 106 8.46 3.83 6.96
N HIS A 107 9.00 4.43 8.02
CA HIS A 107 8.99 5.89 8.16
C HIS A 107 9.75 6.57 7.01
N LEU A 108 9.21 7.69 6.49
CA LEU A 108 9.82 8.42 5.37
C LEU A 108 11.24 8.89 5.67
N TRP A 109 11.57 9.18 6.93
CA TRP A 109 12.93 9.57 7.32
C TRP A 109 13.92 8.40 7.30
N ASN A 110 13.46 7.15 7.18
CA ASN A 110 14.29 5.94 6.98
C ASN A 110 14.41 5.56 5.49
N ILE A 111 13.97 6.44 4.58
CA ILE A 111 14.05 6.25 3.13
C ILE A 111 14.96 7.34 2.57
N SER A 112 16.00 6.95 1.82
CA SER A 112 16.86 7.92 1.13
C SER A 112 16.16 8.50 -0.10
N ILE A 113 16.58 9.69 -0.57
CA ILE A 113 16.02 10.30 -1.79
C ILE A 113 16.21 9.37 -3.00
N LEU A 114 17.35 8.67 -3.06
CA LEU A 114 17.62 7.67 -4.09
C LEU A 114 16.66 6.46 -4.02
N GLN A 115 16.28 6.00 -2.83
CA GLN A 115 15.28 4.94 -2.69
C GLN A 115 13.85 5.45 -2.94
N ALA A 116 13.59 6.72 -2.67
CA ALA A 116 12.29 7.35 -2.92
C ALA A 116 11.99 7.47 -4.43
N SER A 117 13.01 7.56 -5.29
CA SER A 117 12.83 7.56 -6.74
C SER A 117 12.51 6.18 -7.32
N ASN A 118 12.48 5.12 -6.51
CA ASN A 118 12.16 3.78 -7.00
C ASN A 118 10.69 3.69 -7.47
N PRO A 119 10.42 3.17 -8.68
CA PRO A 119 9.07 3.15 -9.25
C PRO A 119 8.07 2.34 -8.41
N ASN A 120 8.54 1.31 -7.70
CA ASN A 120 7.66 0.50 -6.85
C ASN A 120 7.11 1.29 -5.66
N LEU A 121 7.88 2.25 -5.15
CA LEU A 121 7.49 3.09 -4.02
C LEU A 121 6.47 4.15 -4.45
N LEU A 122 6.69 4.75 -5.62
CA LEU A 122 5.81 5.77 -6.21
C LEU A 122 4.46 5.21 -6.68
N ILE A 123 4.45 4.03 -7.28
CA ILE A 123 3.20 3.37 -7.69
C ILE A 123 2.35 3.02 -6.46
N ALA A 124 2.99 2.52 -5.41
CA ALA A 124 2.30 2.13 -4.19
C ALA A 124 1.74 3.34 -3.43
N SER A 125 2.46 4.46 -3.36
CA SER A 125 1.97 5.71 -2.76
C SER A 125 0.85 6.36 -3.56
N TYR A 126 0.95 6.39 -4.90
CA TYR A 126 -0.11 6.89 -5.77
C TYR A 126 -1.40 6.06 -5.64
N HIS A 127 -1.30 4.73 -5.61
CA HIS A 127 -2.46 3.86 -5.42
C HIS A 127 -3.18 4.14 -4.09
N SER A 128 -2.41 4.34 -3.02
CA SER A 128 -2.95 4.67 -1.69
C SER A 128 -3.66 6.03 -1.68
N TYR A 129 -3.10 7.03 -2.37
CA TYR A 129 -3.71 8.36 -2.49
C TYR A 129 -5.04 8.33 -3.26
N MET A 130 -5.06 7.64 -4.42
CA MET A 130 -6.28 7.51 -5.22
C MET A 130 -7.40 6.78 -4.49
N ALA A 131 -7.07 5.77 -3.68
CA ALA A 131 -8.06 5.08 -2.88
C ALA A 131 -8.66 5.95 -1.76
N ASN A 132 -7.88 6.86 -1.17
CA ASN A 132 -8.40 7.81 -0.19
C ASN A 132 -9.34 8.83 -0.83
N LEU A 133 -9.02 9.31 -2.04
CA LEU A 133 -9.90 10.22 -2.80
C LEU A 133 -11.24 9.59 -3.20
N GLN A 134 -11.35 8.26 -3.27
CA GLN A 134 -12.62 7.59 -3.55
C GLN A 134 -13.55 7.53 -2.33
N CYS A 135 -13.06 7.85 -1.13
CA CYS A 135 -13.84 7.86 0.11
C CYS A 135 -14.35 9.25 0.53
N GLU A 136 -13.89 10.33 -0.12
CA GLU A 136 -14.41 11.70 0.04
C GLU A 136 -15.46 12.02 -1.03
#